data_AF-A0A8S0V585-F1
#
_entry.id   AF-A0A8S0V585-F1
#
_cell.length_a   1.000
_cell.length_b   1.000
_cell.length_c   1.000
_cell.angle_alpha   90.00
_cell.angle_beta   90.00
_cell.angle_gamma   90.00
#
_symmetry.space_group_name_H-M   'P 1'
#
loop_
_entity.id
_entity.type
_entity.pdbx_description
1 polymer ?
#
loop_
_entity_poly.entity_id
_entity_poly.type
_entity_poly.pdbx_seq_one_letter_code
_entity_poly.pdbx_strand_id
1 'polypeptide(L)'
;VLKSFLDTAEAEVRSLIALYSEVGRNADSLSQYFGEDPARCPFEQVTQILVVFTKMFNKARDENEQQADAEKKKLEKEALKEQAVANSPARKEGVDALRAQLNIRNQKQAS
;
A
#
# COMPACT_ATOMS: atom_id res chain seq x y z
N VAL A 1 -54.53 -14.24 8.97
CA VAL A 1 -53.73 -13.66 7.87
C VAL A 1 -53.43 -12.18 8.10
N LEU A 2 -54.43 -11.29 8.20
CA LEU A 2 -54.16 -9.84 8.40
C LEU A 2 -53.48 -9.53 9.74
N LYS A 3 -53.95 -10.12 10.84
CA LYS A 3 -53.35 -9.92 12.16
C LYS A 3 -51.88 -10.34 12.22
N SER A 4 -51.58 -11.54 11.75
CA SER A 4 -50.20 -12.05 11.68
C SER A 4 -49.31 -11.21 10.76
N PHE A 5 -49.87 -10.68 9.66
CA PHE A 5 -49.14 -9.74 8.80
C PHE A 5 -48.80 -8.45 9.55
N LEU A 6 -49.76 -7.86 10.27
CA LEU A 6 -49.54 -6.65 11.05
C LEU A 6 -48.51 -6.85 12.15
N ASP A 7 -48.59 -7.96 12.90
CA ASP A 7 -47.66 -8.28 13.99
C ASP A 7 -46.21 -8.38 13.47
N THR A 8 -46.02 -9.07 12.33
CA THR A 8 -44.71 -9.19 11.67
C THR A 8 -44.21 -7.84 11.17
N ALA A 9 -45.03 -7.10 10.42
CA ALA A 9 -44.65 -5.81 9.87
C ALA A 9 -44.24 -4.82 10.97
N GLU A 10 -44.98 -4.80 12.09
CA GLU A 10 -44.67 -3.95 13.23
C GLU A 10 -43.34 -4.35 13.90
N ALA A 11 -43.05 -5.65 14.01
CA ALA A 11 -41.76 -6.13 14.51
C ALA A 11 -40.59 -5.73 13.60
N GLU A 12 -40.76 -5.82 12.28
CA GLU A 12 -39.77 -5.37 11.31
C GLU A 12 -39.53 -3.86 11.38
N VAL A 13 -40.60 -3.05 11.47
CA VAL A 13 -40.48 -1.60 11.63
C VAL A 13 -39.76 -1.25 12.93
N ARG A 14 -40.07 -1.90 14.05
CA ARG A 14 -39.34 -1.72 15.32
C ARG A 14 -37.85 -2.02 15.16
N SER A 15 -37.52 -3.12 14.49
CA SER A 15 -36.14 -3.54 14.25
C SER A 15 -35.40 -2.53 13.36
N LEU A 16 -36.06 -2.03 12.32
CA LEU A 16 -35.52 -1.02 11.43
C LEU A 16 -35.25 0.30 12.15
N ILE A 17 -36.19 0.78 12.98
CA ILE A 17 -36.02 1.98 13.79
C ILE A 17 -34.84 1.84 14.76
N ALA A 18 -34.71 0.69 15.42
CA ALA A 18 -33.60 0.43 16.33
C ALA A 18 -32.25 0.49 15.61
N LEU A 19 -32.16 -0.15 14.43
CA LEU A 19 -30.96 -0.12 13.59
C LEU A 19 -30.58 1.30 13.14
N TYR A 20 -31.53 2.07 12.61
CA TYR A 20 -31.27 3.44 12.18
C TYR A 20 -30.85 4.34 13.34
N SER A 21 -31.44 4.14 14.51
CA SER A 21 -31.08 4.89 15.72
C SER A 21 -29.66 4.59 16.19
N GLU A 22 -29.26 3.32 16.17
CA GLU A 22 -27.90 2.90 16.53
C GLU A 22 -26.87 3.41 15.53
N VAL A 23 -27.12 3.19 14.25
CA VAL A 23 -26.22 3.60 13.18
C VAL A 23 -26.08 5.14 13.13
N GLY A 24 -27.16 5.89 13.34
CA GLY A 24 -27.11 7.35 13.46
C GLY A 24 -26.21 7.81 14.60
N ARG A 25 -26.37 7.24 15.81
CA ARG A 25 -25.50 7.57 16.95
C ARG A 25 -24.03 7.23 16.70
N ASN A 26 -23.76 6.14 15.98
CA ASN A 26 -22.40 5.77 15.61
C ASN A 26 -21.78 6.77 14.63
N ALA A 27 -22.54 7.27 13.66
CA ALA A 27 -22.10 8.33 12.76
C ALA A 27 -21.83 9.64 13.51
N ASP A 28 -22.73 10.04 14.42
CA ASP A 28 -22.53 11.23 15.26
C ASP A 28 -21.25 11.11 16.10
N SER A 29 -21.03 9.94 16.72
CA SER A 29 -19.84 9.67 17.53
C SER A 29 -18.56 9.73 16.69
N LEU A 30 -18.61 9.27 15.43
CA LEU A 30 -17.48 9.35 14.51
C LEU A 30 -17.15 10.81 14.14
N SER A 31 -18.17 11.63 13.85
CA SER A 31 -17.98 13.06 13.62
C SER A 31 -17.34 13.73 14.82
N GLN A 32 -17.84 13.46 16.03
CA GLN A 32 -17.26 13.98 17.28
C GLN A 32 -15.81 13.54 17.50
N TYR A 33 -15.48 12.29 17.18
CA TYR A 33 -14.11 11.76 17.30
C TYR A 33 -13.10 12.57 16.45
N PHE A 34 -13.53 13.04 15.27
CA PHE A 34 -12.71 13.90 14.42
C PHE A 34 -12.82 15.40 14.75
N GLY A 35 -13.54 15.78 15.81
CA GLY A 35 -13.74 17.17 16.21
C GLY A 35 -14.76 17.92 15.37
N GLU A 36 -15.55 17.22 14.56
CA GLU A 36 -16.63 17.78 13.76
C GLU A 36 -17.94 17.86 14.56
N ASP A 37 -18.80 18.79 14.17
CA ASP A 37 -20.16 18.89 14.69
C ASP A 37 -21.09 17.91 13.95
N PRO A 38 -21.73 16.94 14.63
CA PRO A 38 -22.66 16.00 13.99
C PRO A 38 -23.79 16.68 13.20
N ALA A 39 -24.26 17.85 13.65
CA ALA A 39 -25.32 18.59 12.93
C ALA A 39 -24.86 19.09 11.55
N ARG A 40 -23.54 19.14 11.31
CA ARG A 40 -22.91 19.54 10.05
C ARG A 40 -22.41 18.36 9.23
N CYS A 41 -22.54 17.13 9.75
CA CYS A 41 -22.11 15.89 9.11
C CYS A 41 -23.28 14.89 9.05
N PRO A 42 -24.21 15.04 8.10
CA PRO A 42 -25.32 14.12 7.94
C PRO A 42 -24.86 12.67 7.76
N PHE A 43 -25.67 11.72 8.20
CA PHE A 43 -25.38 10.29 8.12
C PHE A 43 -24.95 9.84 6.70
N GLU A 44 -25.63 10.33 5.67
CA GLU A 44 -25.34 10.01 4.27
C GLU A 44 -23.94 10.51 3.87
N GLN A 45 -23.52 11.66 4.38
CA GLN A 45 -22.20 12.20 4.10
C GLN A 45 -21.13 11.34 4.77
N VAL A 46 -21.33 10.96 6.05
CA VAL A 46 -20.40 10.12 6.79
C VAL A 46 -20.22 8.78 6.08
N THR A 47 -21.31 8.12 5.70
CA THR A 47 -21.26 6.84 4.98
C THR A 47 -20.62 6.98 3.61
N GLN A 48 -20.94 8.02 2.84
CA GLN A 48 -20.33 8.29 1.54
C GLN A 48 -18.82 8.47 1.65
N ILE A 49 -18.34 9.22 2.65
CA ILE A 49 -16.90 9.42 2.90
C ILE A 49 -16.22 8.08 3.19
N LEU A 50 -16.77 7.27 4.10
CA LEU A 50 -16.20 5.96 4.45
C LEU A 50 -16.13 5.02 3.23
N VAL A 51 -17.17 5.01 2.40
CA VAL A 51 -17.20 4.22 1.16
C VAL A 51 -16.11 4.66 0.19
N VAL A 52 -15.97 5.98 -0.03
CA VAL A 52 -14.95 6.53 -0.94
C VAL A 52 -13.56 6.25 -0.39
N PHE A 53 -13.32 6.50 0.90
CA PHE A 53 -12.05 6.24 1.57
C PHE A 53 -11.64 4.78 1.40
N THR A 54 -12.52 3.83 1.74
CA THR A 54 -12.22 2.39 1.65
C THR A 54 -11.89 1.96 0.22
N LYS A 55 -12.65 2.47 -0.77
CA LYS A 55 -12.39 2.18 -2.19
C LYS A 55 -11.03 2.71 -2.63
N MET A 56 -10.73 3.97 -2.33
CA MET A 56 -9.48 4.61 -2.72
C MET A 56 -8.28 4.01 -2.00
N PHE A 57 -8.43 3.68 -0.72
CA PHE A 57 -7.40 3.05 0.09
C PHE A 57 -7.00 1.67 -0.45
N ASN A 58 -7.99 0.82 -0.76
CA ASN A 58 -7.73 -0.49 -1.35
C ASN A 58 -7.04 -0.36 -2.72
N LYS A 59 -7.52 0.58 -3.56
CA LYS A 59 -6.90 0.84 -4.86
C LYS A 59 -5.43 1.28 -4.70
N ALA A 60 -5.16 2.22 -3.81
CA ALA A 60 -3.80 2.71 -3.56
C ALA A 60 -2.89 1.61 -3.02
N ARG A 61 -3.40 0.71 -2.17
CA ARG A 61 -2.65 -0.47 -1.70
C ARG A 61 -2.22 -1.34 -2.88
N ASP A 62 -3.15 -1.68 -3.76
CA ASP A 62 -2.88 -2.56 -4.90
C ASP A 62 -1.90 -1.90 -5.90
N GLU A 63 -2.01 -0.58 -6.10
CA GLU A 63 -1.07 0.21 -6.92
C GLU A 63 0.33 0.27 -6.29
N ASN A 64 0.42 0.45 -4.97
CA ASN A 64 1.70 0.48 -4.25
C ASN A 64 2.43 -0.86 -4.32
N GLU A 65 1.70 -1.99 -4.23
CA GLU A 65 2.27 -3.33 -4.37
C GLU A 65 2.86 -3.55 -5.77
N GLN A 66 2.12 -3.17 -6.81
CA GLN A 66 2.60 -3.27 -8.19
C GLN A 66 3.84 -2.41 -8.44
N GLN A 67 3.88 -1.19 -7.87
CA GLN A 67 5.02 -0.29 -7.99
C GLN A 67 6.26 -0.88 -7.29
N ALA A 68 6.10 -1.39 -6.06
CA ALA A 68 7.19 -2.00 -5.31
C ALA A 68 7.80 -3.22 -6.04
N ASP A 69 6.95 -4.07 -6.63
CA ASP A 69 7.40 -5.22 -7.42
C ASP A 69 8.15 -4.81 -8.70
N ALA A 70 7.66 -3.77 -9.39
CA ALA A 70 8.31 -3.25 -10.58
C ALA A 70 9.69 -2.64 -10.26
N GLU A 71 9.79 -1.88 -9.17
CA GLU A 71 11.04 -1.29 -8.70
C GLU A 71 12.06 -2.36 -8.29
N LYS A 72 11.62 -3.38 -7.54
CA LYS A 72 12.48 -4.51 -7.17
C LYS A 72 13.04 -5.22 -8.41
N LYS A 73 12.19 -5.55 -9.39
CA LYS A 73 12.63 -6.20 -10.65
C LYS A 73 13.58 -5.32 -11.45
N LYS A 74 13.36 -4.00 -11.46
CA LYS A 74 14.25 -3.05 -12.14
C LYS A 74 15.63 -3.03 -11.49
N LEU A 75 15.69 -2.95 -10.16
CA LEU A 75 16.95 -2.96 -9.40
C LEU A 75 17.71 -4.27 -9.59
N GLU A 76 17.02 -5.41 -9.54
CA GLU A 76 17.64 -6.72 -9.80
C GLU A 76 18.22 -6.79 -11.22
N LYS A 77 17.48 -6.30 -12.23
CA LYS A 77 17.94 -6.27 -13.62
C LYS A 77 19.15 -5.33 -13.81
N GLU A 78 19.15 -4.17 -13.16
CA GLU A 78 20.26 -3.22 -13.19
C GLU A 78 21.50 -3.78 -12.50
N ALA A 79 21.36 -4.42 -11.34
CA ALA A 79 22.44 -5.08 -10.63
C ALA A 79 23.06 -6.24 -11.44
N LEU A 80 22.23 -7.05 -12.12
CA LEU A 80 22.73 -8.12 -13.00
C LEU A 80 23.51 -7.56 -14.21
N LYS A 81 23.03 -6.46 -14.81
CA LYS A 81 23.75 -5.78 -15.90
C LYS A 81 25.08 -5.22 -15.42
N GLU A 82 25.11 -4.56 -14.26
CA GLU A 82 26.34 -4.01 -13.70
C GLU A 82 27.35 -5.12 -13.34
N GLN A 83 26.87 -6.22 -12.75
CA GLN A 83 27.71 -7.38 -12.45
C GLN A 83 28.24 -8.06 -13.73
N ALA A 84 27.44 -8.14 -14.80
CA ALA A 84 27.88 -8.65 -16.09
C ALA A 84 28.95 -7.75 -16.74
N VAL A 85 28.82 -6.42 -16.64
CA VAL A 85 29.84 -5.46 -17.09
C VAL A 85 31.11 -5.57 -16.24
N ALA A 86 30.98 -5.70 -14.93
CA ALA A 86 32.11 -5.89 -14.01
C ALA A 86 32.86 -7.21 -14.25
N ASN A 87 32.14 -8.29 -14.59
CA ASN A 87 32.71 -9.60 -14.90
C ASN A 87 33.15 -9.77 -16.37
N SER A 88 33.01 -8.73 -17.20
CA SER A 88 33.43 -8.80 -18.60
C SER A 88 34.94 -9.11 -18.73
N PRO A 89 35.34 -9.96 -19.69
CA PRO A 89 36.73 -10.39 -19.84
C PRO A 89 37.68 -9.22 -20.08
N ALA A 90 37.24 -8.17 -20.79
CA ALA A 90 38.05 -6.97 -21.05
C ALA A 90 38.43 -6.20 -19.77
N ARG A 91 37.56 -6.14 -18.75
CA ARG A 91 37.91 -5.52 -17.46
C ARG A 91 38.80 -6.43 -16.60
N LYS A 92 38.53 -7.75 -16.60
CA LYS A 92 39.39 -8.73 -15.89
C LYS A 92 40.81 -8.74 -16.43
N GLU A 93 40.98 -8.77 -17.76
CA GLU A 93 42.29 -8.68 -18.41
C GLU A 93 43.02 -7.38 -18.07
N GLY A 94 42.32 -6.24 -18.02
CA GLY A 94 42.90 -4.96 -17.61
C GLY A 94 43.39 -4.95 -16.16
N VAL A 95 42.63 -5.55 -15.22
CA VAL A 95 43.01 -5.65 -13.80
C VAL A 95 44.17 -6.62 -13.61
N ASP A 96 44.15 -7.76 -14.28
CA ASP A 96 45.22 -8.76 -14.20
C ASP A 96 46.53 -8.25 -14.82
N ALA A 97 46.46 -7.51 -15.94
CA ALA A 97 47.60 -6.85 -16.54
C ALA A 97 48.22 -5.78 -15.61
N LEU A 98 47.40 -4.96 -14.95
CA LEU A 98 47.88 -3.96 -13.98
C LEU A 98 48.57 -4.62 -12.78
N ARG A 99 47.99 -5.72 -12.29
CA ARG A 99 48.53 -6.50 -11.17
C ARG A 99 49.88 -7.14 -11.51
N ALA A 100 50.01 -7.68 -12.72
CA ALA A 100 51.27 -8.22 -13.21
C ALA A 100 52.36 -7.13 -13.30
N GLN A 101 52.02 -5.93 -13.80
CA GLN A 101 52.98 -4.82 -13.87
C GLN A 101 53.44 -4.33 -12.49
N LEU A 102 52.53 -4.27 -11.50
CA LEU A 102 52.87 -3.89 -10.13
C LEU A 102 53.82 -4.90 -9.47
N ASN A 103 53.57 -6.20 -9.65
CA ASN A 103 54.45 -7.25 -9.13
C ASN A 103 55.86 -7.20 -9.73
N ILE A 104 55.96 -6.97 -11.05
CA ILE A 104 57.26 -6.82 -11.72
C ILE A 104 58.00 -5.57 -11.21
N ARG A 105 57.29 -4.47 -10.97
CA ARG A 105 57.88 -3.23 -10.45
C ARG A 105 58.43 -3.42 -9.03
N ASN A 106 57.69 -4.11 -8.16
CA ASN A 106 58.13 -4.39 -6.78
C ASN A 106 59.34 -5.33 -6.74
N GLN A 107 59.41 -6.34 -7.62
CA GLN A 107 60.60 -7.22 -7.71
C GLN A 107 61.84 -6.49 -8.23
N LYS A 108 61.67 -5.48 -9.11
CA LYS A 108 62.78 -4.65 -9.60
C LYS A 108 63.30 -3.64 -8.58
N GLN A 109 62.52 -3.30 -7.56
CA GLN A 109 62.94 -2.38 -6.48
C GLN A 109 63.55 -3.12 -5.27
N ALA A 110 63.44 -4.45 -5.22
CA ALA A 110 63.93 -5.30 -4.13
C ALA A 110 65.28 -6.00 -4.43
N SER A 111 65.87 -5.75 -5.61
CA SER A 111 67.21 -6.19 -6.02
C SER A 111 68.10 -4.98 -6.23
#